data_AF-A0A3N7AAQ3-F1
#
_entry.id   AF-A0A3N7AAQ3-F1
#
_cell.length_a   1.000
_cell.length_b   1.000
_cell.length_c   1.000
_cell.angle_alpha   90.00
_cell.angle_beta   90.00
_cell.angle_gamma   90.00
#
_symmetry.space_group_name_H-M   'P 1'
#
loop_
_entity.id
_entity.type
_entity.pdbx_description
1 polymer ?
#
loop_
_entity_poly.entity_id
_entity_poly.type
_entity_poly.pdbx_seq_one_letter_code
_entity_poly.pdbx_strand_id
1 'polypeptide(L)'
;MIKQKEKPYVIYFPCCLWFLCAYQRLLGFYRIVKFFNTRDMNGIIFQHSKVYVGCSAKFLFNPDPDQRSIPAIAEFEGGEKAYAAIDEIFSNEVIIRLGEYSTGDGIKVPEKIWRLRYDKTADDWKIVEGLSPQF
;
A
#
# COMPACT_ATOMS: atom_id res chain seq x y z
N MET A 1 -69.37 17.09 -14.32
CA MET A 1 -68.57 16.22 -13.45
C MET A 1 -67.97 15.11 -14.29
N ILE A 2 -66.69 15.22 -14.64
CA ILE A 2 -66.00 14.24 -15.49
C ILE A 2 -64.96 13.54 -14.62
N LYS A 3 -65.14 12.22 -14.43
CA LYS A 3 -64.21 11.34 -13.72
C LYS A 3 -62.94 11.18 -14.57
N GLN A 4 -61.82 11.69 -14.09
CA GLN A 4 -60.50 11.41 -14.64
C GLN A 4 -60.13 9.95 -14.35
N LYS A 5 -59.82 9.19 -15.40
CA LYS A 5 -59.21 7.86 -15.32
C LYS A 5 -57.71 8.04 -15.07
N GLU A 6 -57.23 7.59 -13.93
CA GLU A 6 -55.80 7.48 -13.63
C GLU A 6 -55.17 6.40 -14.51
N LYS A 7 -54.12 6.77 -15.25
CA LYS A 7 -53.21 5.84 -15.94
C LYS A 7 -52.02 5.57 -15.03
N PRO A 8 -51.48 4.34 -14.96
CA PRO A 8 -50.32 4.04 -14.14
C PRO A 8 -49.06 4.67 -14.75
N TYR A 9 -48.35 5.44 -13.94
CA TYR A 9 -47.00 5.93 -14.26
C TYR A 9 -46.03 4.76 -14.17
N VAL A 10 -45.43 4.39 -15.29
CA VAL A 10 -44.28 3.49 -15.36
C VAL A 10 -43.08 4.26 -14.82
N ILE A 11 -42.64 3.91 -13.61
CA ILE A 11 -41.40 4.43 -13.03
C ILE A 11 -40.24 3.73 -13.74
N TYR A 12 -39.64 4.40 -14.72
CA TYR A 12 -38.32 4.06 -15.23
C TYR A 12 -37.30 4.43 -14.14
N PHE A 13 -36.86 3.44 -13.35
CA PHE A 13 -35.64 3.55 -12.57
C PHE A 13 -34.45 3.57 -13.54
N PRO A 14 -33.68 4.66 -13.65
CA PRO A 14 -32.44 4.61 -14.41
C PRO A 14 -31.47 3.69 -13.68
N CYS A 15 -31.07 2.62 -14.35
CA CYS A 15 -30.13 1.58 -13.94
C CYS A 15 -28.68 2.11 -13.82
N CYS A 16 -28.48 3.34 -13.33
CA CYS A 16 -27.20 4.03 -13.35
C CYS A 16 -26.48 4.10 -11.98
N LEU A 17 -27.10 3.63 -10.89
CA LEU A 17 -26.50 3.74 -9.55
C LEU A 17 -25.61 2.56 -9.12
N TRP A 18 -25.47 1.50 -9.92
CA TRP A 18 -24.54 0.40 -9.63
C TRP A 18 -23.14 0.60 -10.26
N PHE A 19 -23.03 1.39 -11.33
CA PHE A 19 -21.74 1.58 -12.01
C PHE A 19 -20.80 2.56 -11.31
N LEU A 20 -21.33 3.49 -10.51
CA LEU A 20 -20.51 4.50 -9.82
C LEU A 20 -19.75 3.94 -8.60
N CYS A 21 -20.22 2.86 -7.98
CA CYS A 21 -19.52 2.25 -6.84
C CYS A 21 -18.33 1.38 -7.28
N ALA A 22 -18.41 0.76 -8.46
CA ALA A 22 -17.29 0.01 -9.05
C ALA A 22 -16.18 0.93 -9.60
N TYR A 23 -16.54 2.14 -10.04
CA TYR A 23 -15.58 3.06 -10.66
C TYR A 23 -14.62 3.71 -9.66
N GLN A 24 -15.04 3.94 -8.41
CA GLN A 24 -14.14 4.44 -7.36
C GLN A 24 -13.09 3.39 -6.91
N ARG A 25 -13.39 2.08 -7.02
CA ARG A 25 -12.38 1.03 -6.82
C ARG A 25 -11.36 0.95 -7.96
N LEU A 26 -11.81 1.19 -9.20
CA LEU A 26 -10.94 1.16 -10.37
C LEU A 26 -10.04 2.40 -10.47
N LEU A 27 -10.51 3.59 -10.09
CA LEU A 27 -9.67 4.79 -10.09
C LEU A 27 -8.59 4.78 -8.98
N GLY A 28 -8.85 4.09 -7.85
CA GLY A 28 -7.80 3.80 -6.87
C GLY A 28 -6.71 2.88 -7.44
N PHE A 29 -7.10 1.87 -8.23
CA PHE A 29 -6.16 0.97 -8.90
C PHE A 29 -5.39 1.63 -10.05
N TYR A 30 -6.04 2.45 -10.88
CA TYR A 30 -5.35 3.09 -12.02
C TYR A 30 -4.34 4.16 -11.61
N ARG A 31 -4.50 4.79 -10.43
CA ARG A 31 -3.45 5.66 -9.88
C ARG A 31 -2.22 4.87 -9.43
N ILE A 32 -2.41 3.62 -9.00
CA ILE A 32 -1.32 2.70 -8.64
C ILE A 32 -0.65 2.15 -9.91
N VAL A 33 -1.42 1.79 -10.95
CA VAL A 33 -0.87 1.14 -12.15
C VAL A 33 -0.05 2.08 -13.04
N LYS A 34 -0.37 3.38 -13.11
CA LYS A 34 0.42 4.34 -13.92
C LYS A 34 1.78 4.73 -13.33
N PHE A 35 2.11 4.30 -12.11
CA PHE A 35 3.40 4.57 -11.47
C PHE A 35 4.49 3.52 -11.80
N PHE A 36 4.15 2.37 -12.39
CA PHE A 36 5.09 1.24 -12.54
C PHE A 36 6.00 1.27 -13.78
N ASN A 37 6.05 2.36 -14.56
CA ASN A 37 6.77 2.38 -15.84
C ASN A 37 7.88 3.42 -15.95
N THR A 38 8.62 3.62 -14.86
CA THR A 38 9.85 4.41 -14.82
C THR A 38 10.92 3.60 -14.11
N ARG A 39 12.11 3.51 -14.71
CA ARG A 39 13.28 2.72 -14.26
C ARG A 39 13.90 3.18 -12.92
N ASP A 40 13.17 3.99 -12.14
CA ASP A 40 13.67 4.75 -10.99
C ASP A 40 12.70 4.66 -9.78
N MET A 41 12.04 3.52 -9.56
CA MET A 41 11.30 3.31 -8.31
C MET A 41 12.21 2.67 -7.26
N ASN A 42 12.30 3.34 -6.12
CA ASN A 42 12.95 2.86 -4.92
C ASN A 42 12.31 1.53 -4.46
N GLY A 43 13.13 0.49 -4.29
CA GLY A 43 12.68 -0.85 -3.94
C GLY A 43 13.18 -1.29 -2.56
N ILE A 44 12.33 -1.99 -1.82
CA ILE A 44 12.67 -2.64 -0.56
C ILE A 44 12.31 -4.13 -0.72
N ILE A 45 13.27 -5.02 -0.53
CA ILE A 45 13.04 -6.47 -0.58
C ILE A 45 12.98 -7.02 0.85
N PHE A 46 11.90 -7.69 1.20
CA PHE A 46 11.76 -8.44 2.44
C PHE A 46 12.02 -9.92 2.20
N GLN A 47 12.85 -10.53 3.04
CA GLN A 47 13.23 -11.95 2.93
C GLN A 47 12.19 -12.90 3.53
N HIS A 48 10.92 -12.50 3.59
CA HIS A 48 9.81 -13.31 4.09
C HIS A 48 8.52 -12.91 3.35
N SER A 49 7.50 -13.77 3.36
CA SER A 49 6.16 -13.50 2.79
C SER A 49 5.31 -12.51 3.60
N LYS A 50 5.76 -12.16 4.81
CA LYS A 50 5.10 -11.18 5.69
C LYS A 50 6.10 -10.43 6.55
N VAL A 51 5.67 -9.25 6.98
CA VAL A 51 6.46 -8.34 7.83
C VAL A 51 6.26 -8.68 9.30
N TYR A 52 7.35 -8.86 10.04
CA TYR A 52 7.34 -9.07 11.50
C TYR A 52 8.69 -8.66 12.13
N VAL A 53 8.74 -8.52 13.45
CA VAL A 53 9.97 -8.17 14.18
C VAL A 53 11.02 -9.27 14.02
N GLY A 54 12.23 -8.90 13.60
CA GLY A 54 13.32 -9.80 13.23
C GLY A 54 13.38 -10.13 11.74
N CYS A 55 12.39 -9.73 10.95
CA CYS A 55 12.43 -9.88 9.50
C CYS A 55 13.53 -9.01 8.89
N SER A 56 14.29 -9.58 7.96
CA SER A 56 15.37 -8.91 7.27
C SER A 56 14.88 -8.29 5.97
N ALA A 57 15.40 -7.10 5.67
CA ALA A 57 15.05 -6.26 4.55
C ALA A 57 16.32 -5.74 3.86
N LYS A 58 16.23 -5.52 2.55
CA LYS A 58 17.29 -4.94 1.72
C LYS A 58 16.73 -3.77 0.93
N PHE A 59 17.37 -2.62 1.02
CA PHE A 59 17.07 -1.48 0.17
C PHE A 59 17.84 -1.62 -1.13
N LEU A 60 17.16 -1.48 -2.27
CA LEU A 60 17.77 -1.49 -3.61
C LEU A 60 18.30 -0.10 -4.02
N PHE A 61 18.31 0.84 -3.08
CA PHE A 61 18.69 2.22 -3.24
C PHE A 61 19.28 2.73 -1.93
N ASN A 62 19.98 3.86 -1.98
CA ASN A 62 20.48 4.53 -0.79
C ASN A 62 19.46 5.61 -0.37
N PRO A 63 18.75 5.46 0.76
CA PRO A 63 17.76 6.43 1.19
C PRO A 63 18.44 7.75 1.59
N ASP A 64 17.97 8.87 1.04
CA ASP A 64 18.49 10.22 1.29
C ASP A 64 17.83 10.82 2.54
N PRO A 65 18.60 11.13 3.61
CA PRO A 65 18.04 11.67 4.85
C PRO A 65 17.39 13.05 4.72
N ASP A 66 17.69 13.80 3.66
CA ASP A 66 17.13 15.14 3.44
C ASP A 66 15.71 15.11 2.84
N GLN A 67 15.24 13.92 2.40
CA GLN A 67 13.90 13.75 1.85
C GLN A 67 12.88 13.41 2.93
N ARG A 68 11.83 14.24 3.05
CA ARG A 68 10.76 14.06 4.04
C ARG A 68 9.94 12.78 3.90
N SER A 69 9.82 12.24 2.70
CA SER A 69 9.15 10.97 2.47
C SER A 69 9.58 10.40 1.13
N ILE A 70 10.14 9.19 1.15
CA ILE A 70 10.63 8.51 -0.05
C ILE A 70 9.64 7.41 -0.44
N PRO A 71 8.88 7.56 -1.54
CA PRO A 71 7.99 6.50 -2.00
C PRO A 71 8.83 5.31 -2.50
N ALA A 72 8.42 4.10 -2.13
CA ALA A 72 9.09 2.86 -2.50
C ALA A 72 8.07 1.72 -2.74
N ILE A 73 8.54 0.63 -3.35
CA ILE A 73 7.79 -0.64 -3.41
C ILE A 73 8.47 -1.65 -2.51
N ALA A 74 7.68 -2.24 -1.62
CA ALA A 74 8.07 -3.41 -0.86
C ALA A 74 7.75 -4.67 -1.67
N GLU A 75 8.74 -5.50 -1.92
CA GLU A 75 8.59 -6.82 -2.53
C GLU A 75 8.91 -7.90 -1.49
N PHE A 76 8.05 -8.90 -1.39
CA PHE A 76 8.19 -10.02 -0.49
C PHE A 76 8.74 -11.24 -1.23
N GLU A 77 9.34 -12.18 -0.50
CA GLU A 77 9.90 -13.41 -1.07
C GLU A 77 8.85 -14.24 -1.84
N GLY A 78 7.57 -14.16 -1.45
CA GLY A 78 6.47 -14.80 -2.15
C GLY A 78 6.04 -14.08 -3.45
N GLY A 79 6.71 -12.98 -3.82
CA GLY A 79 6.41 -12.17 -5.00
C GLY A 79 5.30 -11.14 -4.77
N GLU A 80 4.73 -11.08 -3.58
CA GLU A 80 3.74 -10.07 -3.22
C GLU A 80 4.40 -8.69 -3.18
N LYS A 81 3.61 -7.66 -3.49
CA LYS A 81 4.09 -6.28 -3.51
C LYS A 81 3.18 -5.39 -2.69
N ALA A 82 3.78 -4.51 -1.91
CA ALA A 82 3.09 -3.48 -1.15
C ALA A 82 3.67 -2.10 -1.48
N TYR A 83 2.82 -1.08 -1.38
CA TYR A 83 3.32 0.29 -1.36
C TYR A 83 4.08 0.53 -0.07
N ALA A 84 5.21 1.22 -0.16
CA ALA A 84 6.02 1.62 0.96
C ALA A 84 6.32 3.12 0.90
N ALA A 85 6.46 3.76 2.05
CA ALA A 85 7.04 5.08 2.17
C ALA A 85 8.10 5.04 3.28
N ILE A 86 9.28 5.60 3.02
CA ILE A 86 10.24 5.88 4.08
C ILE A 86 9.90 7.23 4.65
N ASP A 87 9.52 7.27 5.92
CA ASP A 87 9.08 8.50 6.59
C ASP A 87 10.26 9.20 7.29
N GLU A 88 11.17 8.44 7.89
CA GLU A 88 12.32 8.99 8.63
C GLU A 88 13.57 8.14 8.44
N ILE A 89 14.73 8.80 8.34
CA ILE A 89 16.04 8.16 8.17
C ILE A 89 16.99 8.73 9.23
N PHE A 90 17.56 7.84 10.02
CA PHE A 90 18.61 8.10 11.00
C PHE A 90 19.87 7.30 10.62
N SER A 91 20.98 7.56 11.29
CA SER A 91 22.29 6.97 10.96
C SER A 91 22.32 5.43 10.96
N ASN A 92 21.49 4.76 11.75
CA ASN A 92 21.35 3.29 11.74
C ASN A 92 19.89 2.83 11.83
N GLU A 93 18.91 3.73 11.69
CA GLU A 93 17.50 3.40 11.83
C GLU A 93 16.69 4.06 10.73
N VAL A 94 15.67 3.37 10.25
CA VAL A 94 14.75 3.88 9.24
C VAL A 94 13.34 3.54 9.66
N ILE A 95 12.43 4.51 9.56
CA ILE A 95 11.00 4.30 9.76
C ILE A 95 10.36 4.19 8.39
N ILE A 96 9.68 3.06 8.16
CA ILE A 96 8.93 2.82 6.94
C ILE A 96 7.46 2.64 7.27
N ARG A 97 6.60 3.08 6.36
CA ARG A 97 5.18 2.79 6.35
C ARG A 97 4.89 1.85 5.20
N LEU A 98 4.34 0.68 5.52
CA LEU A 98 3.89 -0.29 4.54
C LEU A 98 2.38 -0.21 4.44
N GLY A 99 1.87 0.07 3.24
CA GLY A 99 0.44 0.10 2.95
C GLY A 99 -0.21 -1.28 3.05
N GLU A 100 -1.54 -1.33 2.93
CA GLU A 100 -2.27 -2.60 2.87
C GLU A 100 -1.76 -3.47 1.70
N TYR A 101 -1.55 -4.75 1.98
CA TYR A 101 -1.24 -5.76 0.95
C TYR A 101 -1.93 -7.08 1.26
N SER A 102 -1.94 -7.97 0.27
CA SER A 102 -2.42 -9.34 0.43
C SER A 102 -1.26 -10.31 0.25
N THR A 103 -1.13 -11.26 1.16
CA THR A 103 -0.21 -12.40 1.02
C THR A 103 -0.67 -13.33 -0.11
N GLY A 104 0.21 -14.23 -0.56
CA GLY A 104 -0.12 -15.24 -1.57
C GLY A 104 -1.31 -16.13 -1.19
N ASP A 105 -1.55 -16.32 0.11
CA ASP A 105 -2.71 -17.05 0.66
C ASP A 105 -4.01 -16.21 0.66
N GLY A 106 -3.97 -14.98 0.16
CA GLY A 106 -5.11 -14.05 0.14
C GLY A 106 -5.40 -13.39 1.48
N ILE A 107 -4.55 -13.56 2.50
CA ILE A 107 -4.69 -12.89 3.79
C ILE A 107 -4.35 -11.42 3.61
N LYS A 108 -5.29 -10.55 3.98
CA LYS A 108 -5.09 -9.10 4.01
C LYS A 108 -4.28 -8.69 5.23
N VAL A 109 -3.21 -7.96 4.98
CA VAL A 109 -2.38 -7.33 6.01
C VAL A 109 -2.66 -5.82 5.97
N PRO A 110 -3.14 -5.22 7.07
CA PRO A 110 -3.43 -3.80 7.11
C PRO A 110 -2.15 -2.97 7.04
N GLU A 111 -2.32 -1.68 6.71
CA GLU A 111 -1.22 -0.70 6.78
C GLU A 111 -0.58 -0.70 8.17
N LYS A 112 0.75 -0.66 8.19
CA LYS A 112 1.52 -0.63 9.44
C LYS A 112 2.85 0.10 9.27
N ILE A 113 3.27 0.76 10.34
CA ILE A 113 4.55 1.45 10.41
C ILE A 113 5.55 0.53 11.10
N TRP A 114 6.77 0.49 10.58
CA TRP A 114 7.84 -0.37 11.05
C TRP A 114 9.12 0.43 11.23
N ARG A 115 9.81 0.17 12.33
CA ARG A 115 11.17 0.66 12.57
C ARG A 115 12.15 -0.44 12.19
N LEU A 116 13.06 -0.10 11.28
CA LEU A 116 14.17 -0.93 10.86
C LEU A 116 15.45 -0.40 11.48
N ARG A 117 16.35 -1.31 11.86
CA ARG A 117 17.71 -1.00 12.32
C ARG A 117 18.71 -1.72 11.43
N TYR A 118 19.75 -1.01 11.02
CA TYR A 118 20.83 -1.60 10.26
C TYR A 118 21.73 -2.45 11.16
N ASP A 119 21.92 -3.71 10.79
CA ASP A 119 22.82 -4.65 11.44
C ASP A 119 24.13 -4.71 10.66
N LYS A 120 25.16 -4.05 11.22
CA LYS A 120 26.50 -3.98 10.62
C LYS A 120 27.19 -5.34 10.48
N THR A 121 26.78 -6.34 11.26
CA THR A 121 27.41 -7.67 11.23
C THR A 121 26.93 -8.50 10.05
N ALA A 122 25.65 -8.37 9.70
CA ALA A 122 25.01 -9.10 8.62
C ALA A 122 24.89 -8.27 7.32
N ASP A 123 25.21 -6.98 7.37
CA ASP A 123 25.02 -6.02 6.26
C ASP A 123 23.56 -6.05 5.76
N ASP A 124 22.62 -6.05 6.71
CA ASP A 124 21.19 -6.11 6.44
C ASP A 124 20.40 -5.14 7.32
N TRP A 125 19.17 -4.86 6.92
CA TRP A 125 18.24 -4.09 7.74
C TRP A 125 17.27 -5.04 8.41
N LYS A 126 17.05 -4.89 9.71
CA LYS A 126 16.14 -5.74 10.48
C LYS A 126 15.03 -4.94 11.09
N ILE A 127 13.82 -5.45 11.01
CA ILE A 127 12.68 -4.86 11.72
C ILE A 127 12.86 -5.09 13.21
N VAL A 128 12.91 -4.02 13.98
CA VAL A 128 13.08 -4.08 15.44
C VAL A 128 11.76 -3.83 16.16
N GLU A 129 10.84 -3.08 15.56
CA GLU A 129 9.61 -2.67 16.22
C GLU A 129 8.50 -2.35 15.20
N GLY A 130 7.26 -2.73 15.53
CA GLY A 130 6.08 -2.26 14.81
C GLY A 130 5.48 -1.08 15.55
N LEU A 131 5.33 0.06 14.86
CA LEU A 131 4.77 1.28 15.41
C LEU A 131 3.28 1.34 15.10
N SER A 132 2.50 1.84 16.05
CA SER A 132 1.10 2.19 15.83
C SER A 132 1.03 3.51 15.05
N PRO A 133 0.13 3.64 14.06
CA PRO A 133 -0.16 4.94 13.47
C PRO A 133 -0.64 5.88 14.59
N GLN A 134 0.11 6.95 14.85
CA GLN A 134 -0.35 8.01 15.75
C GLN A 134 -1.34 8.86 14.96
N PHE A 135 -2.62 8.77 15.31
CA PHE A 135 -3.71 9.57 14.73
C PHE A 135 -3.86 10.89 15.47
#